data_AF-A0A2J4PBM7-F1
#
_entry.id   AF-A0A2J4PBM7-F1
#
_cell.length_a   1.000
_cell.length_b   1.000
_cell.length_c   1.000
_cell.angle_alpha   90.00
_cell.angle_beta   90.00
_cell.angle_gamma   90.00
#
_symmetry.space_group_name_H-M   'P 1'
#
loop_
_entity.id
_entity.type
_entity.pdbx_description
1 polymer ?
#
loop_
_entity_poly.entity_id
_entity_poly.type
_entity_poly.pdbx_seq_one_letter_code
_entity_poly.pdbx_strand_id
1 'polypeptide(L)'
;GLYILLALGLAMVTLRLPMEFWQRHSTAMLIASIVMLLIVLVVGSSVNGASRWIALGPLRIQPAEFTKLSLFCYIANYLVRKGDEVRNNLRGFLKPMGVIFVLAILLLAQPDLGTVVVLFVTTLAMLFLAGAKLWQFIAIIGMGLSAVVLLILAEPYRIRRVTSFWNPWEDPFGSGYQLTQSLMAFGRGEMWGQGLGNSVQKLEYLPEAHTDFIFAIIGEELGYIGVVLALLMVFFVAFRAMSIGRKALEIDHRFSGFLACAIGIWFS
;
A
#
# COMPACT_ATOMS: atom_id res chain seq x y z
N GLY A 1 14.54 -19.31 1.68
CA GLY A 1 15.99 -19.32 1.90
C GLY A 1 16.65 -18.04 1.42
N LEU A 2 16.97 -17.95 0.12
CA LEU A 2 17.71 -16.84 -0.49
C LEU A 2 17.12 -15.44 -0.20
N TYR A 3 15.80 -15.26 -0.36
CA TYR A 3 15.14 -13.97 -0.10
C TYR A 3 15.25 -13.50 1.35
N ILE A 4 15.23 -14.41 2.33
CA ILE A 4 15.35 -14.06 3.75
C ILE A 4 16.76 -13.56 4.05
N LEU A 5 17.79 -14.22 3.50
CA LEU A 5 19.18 -13.78 3.65
C LEU A 5 19.41 -12.42 3.01
N LEU A 6 18.86 -12.19 1.82
CA LEU A 6 18.91 -10.88 1.15
C LEU A 6 18.19 -9.79 1.97
N ALA A 7 17.01 -10.09 2.50
CA ALA A 7 16.25 -9.17 3.35
C ALA A 7 17.01 -8.81 4.64
N LEU A 8 17.63 -9.79 5.30
CA LEU A 8 18.45 -9.57 6.49
C LEU A 8 19.70 -8.73 6.16
N GLY A 9 20.35 -8.99 5.02
CA GLY A 9 21.47 -8.19 4.53
C GLY A 9 21.08 -6.73 4.30
N LEU A 10 19.98 -6.49 3.57
CA LEU A 10 19.46 -5.16 3.31
C LEU A 10 19.02 -4.44 4.59
N ALA A 11 18.44 -5.17 5.55
CA ALA A 11 18.08 -4.63 6.86
C ALA A 11 19.33 -4.17 7.63
N MET A 12 20.41 -4.95 7.64
CA MET A 12 21.67 -4.57 8.28
C MET A 12 22.26 -3.31 7.65
N VAL A 13 22.26 -3.19 6.32
CA VAL A 13 22.71 -1.97 5.63
C VAL A 13 21.84 -0.77 6.00
N THR A 14 20.52 -0.94 5.97
CA THR A 14 19.55 0.11 6.29
C THR A 14 19.73 0.63 7.71
N LEU A 15 19.97 -0.25 8.69
CA LEU A 15 20.19 0.11 10.10
C LEU A 15 21.52 0.85 10.34
N ARG A 16 22.49 0.74 9.43
CA ARG A 16 23.79 1.43 9.51
C ARG A 16 23.75 2.82 8.86
N LEU A 17 22.75 3.11 8.02
CA LEU A 17 22.64 4.38 7.33
C LEU A 17 21.97 5.44 8.23
N PRO A 18 22.59 6.61 8.43
CA PRO A 18 22.01 7.67 9.24
C PRO A 18 20.76 8.27 8.56
N MET A 19 19.81 8.76 9.34
CA MET A 19 18.56 9.35 8.83
C MET A 19 18.82 10.57 7.91
N GLU A 20 19.92 11.29 8.12
CA GLU A 20 20.36 12.38 7.26
C GLU A 20 20.62 11.92 5.82
N PHE A 21 21.13 10.70 5.63
CA PHE A 21 21.36 10.13 4.30
C PHE A 21 20.04 10.02 3.53
N TRP A 22 19.00 9.47 4.16
CA TRP A 22 17.67 9.32 3.59
C TRP A 22 17.02 10.68 3.31
N GLN A 23 17.18 11.64 4.21
CA GLN A 23 16.65 12.99 4.03
C GLN A 23 17.31 13.70 2.84
N ARG A 24 18.65 13.67 2.76
CA ARG A 24 19.43 14.33 1.71
C ARG A 24 19.15 13.73 0.33
N HIS A 25 19.01 12.42 0.24
CA HIS A 25 18.80 11.71 -1.03
C HIS A 25 17.32 11.52 -1.40
N SER A 26 16.38 11.96 -0.56
CA SER A 26 14.93 11.79 -0.78
C SER A 26 14.45 12.21 -2.19
N THR A 27 14.94 13.33 -2.71
CA THR A 27 14.58 13.80 -4.07
C THR A 27 15.23 12.96 -5.15
N ALA A 28 16.49 12.56 -4.98
CA ALA A 28 17.18 11.67 -5.92
C ALA A 28 16.53 10.29 -5.97
N MET A 29 16.10 9.75 -4.82
CA MET A 29 15.35 8.49 -4.74
C MET A 29 14.01 8.58 -5.48
N LEU A 30 13.29 9.70 -5.34
CA LEU A 30 12.03 9.90 -6.06
C LEU A 30 12.23 9.98 -7.58
N ILE A 31 13.28 10.67 -8.04
CA ILE A 31 13.60 10.71 -9.47
C ILE A 31 13.99 9.31 -9.97
N ALA A 32 14.80 8.58 -9.19
CA ALA A 32 15.18 7.21 -9.51
C ALA A 32 13.95 6.28 -9.57
N SER A 33 12.95 6.45 -8.70
CA SER A 33 11.73 5.65 -8.74
C SER A 33 10.87 5.94 -9.96
N ILE A 34 10.73 7.21 -10.35
CA ILE A 34 10.07 7.60 -11.60
C ILE A 34 10.78 6.96 -12.81
N VAL A 35 12.11 7.03 -12.86
CA VAL A 35 12.89 6.39 -13.93
C VAL A 35 12.70 4.88 -13.95
N MET A 36 12.69 4.21 -12.79
CA MET A 36 12.44 2.77 -12.72
C MET A 36 11.02 2.39 -13.16
N LEU A 37 10.00 3.20 -12.83
CA LEU A 37 8.64 2.99 -13.31
C LEU A 37 8.54 3.13 -14.83
N LEU A 38 9.25 4.11 -15.42
CA LEU A 38 9.34 4.25 -16.87
C LEU A 38 10.05 3.06 -17.52
N ILE A 39 11.15 2.57 -16.93
CA ILE A 39 11.87 1.40 -17.43
C ILE A 39 10.97 0.16 -17.40
N VAL A 40 10.19 -0.05 -16.34
CA VAL A 40 9.25 -1.18 -16.26
C VAL A 40 8.16 -1.12 -17.33
N LEU A 41 7.69 0.06 -17.70
CA LEU A 41 6.70 0.18 -18.77
C LEU A 41 7.24 -0.28 -20.13
N VAL A 42 8.54 -0.16 -20.37
CA VAL A 42 9.19 -0.53 -21.64
C VAL A 42 9.76 -1.96 -21.61
N VAL A 43 10.39 -2.34 -20.51
CA VAL A 43 11.23 -3.56 -20.38
C VAL A 43 10.61 -4.58 -19.43
N GLY A 44 9.55 -4.22 -18.70
CA GLY A 44 8.95 -5.07 -17.68
C GLY A 44 8.37 -6.35 -18.28
N SER A 45 8.69 -7.48 -17.65
CA SER A 45 8.13 -8.77 -18.03
C SER A 45 6.63 -8.77 -17.73
N SER A 46 5.80 -9.05 -18.73
CA SER A 46 4.35 -9.17 -18.54
C SER A 46 4.05 -10.47 -17.78
N VAL A 47 3.63 -10.35 -16.53
CA VAL A 47 3.05 -11.47 -15.77
C VAL A 47 1.58 -11.14 -15.60
N ASN A 48 0.68 -12.05 -16.00
CA ASN A 48 -0.78 -11.84 -15.95
C ASN A 48 -1.28 -10.56 -16.67
N GLY A 49 -0.63 -10.18 -17.79
CA GLY A 49 -1.02 -9.00 -18.57
C GLY A 49 -0.57 -7.65 -17.99
N ALA A 50 0.18 -7.64 -16.87
CA ALA A 50 0.75 -6.43 -16.28
C ALA A 50 2.28 -6.50 -16.22
N SER A 51 2.95 -5.54 -16.86
CA SER A 51 4.40 -5.35 -16.75
C SER A 51 4.72 -4.61 -15.45
N ARG A 52 4.87 -5.35 -14.35
CA ARG A 52 5.13 -4.78 -12.99
C ARG A 52 6.51 -5.14 -12.41
N TRP A 53 7.20 -6.11 -13.02
CA TRP A 53 8.41 -6.70 -12.49
C TRP A 53 9.59 -6.51 -13.45
N ILE A 54 10.73 -6.12 -12.89
CA ILE A 54 12.03 -6.18 -13.57
C ILE A 54 12.68 -7.51 -13.17
N ALA A 55 12.83 -8.41 -14.13
CA ALA A 55 13.58 -9.65 -13.93
C ALA A 55 15.09 -9.38 -14.07
N LEU A 56 15.82 -9.47 -12.97
CA LEU A 56 17.28 -9.41 -12.92
C LEU A 56 17.82 -10.80 -12.59
N GLY A 57 17.82 -11.69 -13.58
CA GLY A 57 18.23 -13.09 -13.41
C GLY A 57 17.32 -13.82 -12.41
N PRO A 58 17.84 -14.33 -11.27
CA PRO A 58 17.03 -15.02 -10.27
C PRO A 58 16.18 -14.08 -9.40
N LEU A 59 16.42 -12.76 -9.46
CA LEU A 59 15.72 -11.77 -8.64
C LEU A 59 14.64 -11.06 -9.46
N ARG A 60 13.49 -10.86 -8.83
CA ARG A 60 12.40 -10.04 -9.37
C ARG A 60 12.26 -8.81 -8.48
N ILE A 61 12.50 -7.63 -9.06
CA ILE A 61 12.34 -6.36 -8.36
C ILE A 61 11.04 -5.71 -8.83
N GLN A 62 10.24 -5.25 -7.88
CA GLN A 62 9.03 -4.48 -8.14
C GLN A 62 9.31 -3.00 -7.86
N PRO A 63 9.43 -2.13 -8.87
CA PRO A 63 9.70 -0.71 -8.63
C PRO A 63 8.64 0.01 -7.81
N ALA A 64 7.39 -0.46 -7.83
CA ALA A 64 6.31 0.08 -6.99
C ALA A 64 6.67 0.08 -5.48
N GLU A 65 7.39 -0.94 -5.00
CA GLU A 65 7.86 -1.01 -3.61
C GLU A 65 8.88 0.10 -3.30
N PHE A 66 9.83 0.31 -4.21
CA PHE A 66 10.80 1.40 -4.08
C PHE A 66 10.13 2.78 -4.20
N THR A 67 9.13 2.91 -5.07
CA THR A 67 8.33 4.14 -5.22
C THR A 67 7.67 4.54 -3.90
N LYS A 68 7.04 3.60 -3.18
CA LYS A 68 6.43 3.85 -1.85
C LYS A 68 7.45 4.45 -0.89
N LEU A 69 8.58 3.78 -0.68
CA LEU A 69 9.62 4.28 0.22
C LEU A 69 10.16 5.65 -0.23
N SER A 70 10.46 5.82 -1.53
CA SER A 70 10.99 7.06 -2.07
C SER A 70 10.04 8.25 -1.90
N LEU A 71 8.74 8.04 -2.11
CA LEU A 71 7.73 9.06 -1.93
C LEU A 71 7.63 9.43 -0.44
N PHE A 72 7.63 8.45 0.46
CA PHE A 72 7.53 8.73 1.89
C PHE A 72 8.73 9.52 2.42
N CYS A 73 9.94 9.20 1.97
CA CYS A 73 11.12 10.02 2.26
C CYS A 73 10.99 11.43 1.67
N TYR A 74 10.51 11.57 0.43
CA TYR A 74 10.32 12.87 -0.21
C TYR A 74 9.29 13.73 0.53
N ILE A 75 8.12 13.18 0.86
CA ILE A 75 7.08 13.91 1.59
C ILE A 75 7.56 14.26 2.98
N ALA A 76 8.19 13.34 3.72
CA ALA A 76 8.75 13.64 5.03
C ALA A 76 9.73 14.83 4.95
N ASN A 77 10.67 14.83 3.99
CA ASN A 77 11.60 15.94 3.80
C ASN A 77 10.89 17.23 3.35
N TYR A 78 9.86 17.13 2.51
CA TYR A 78 9.05 18.25 2.08
C TYR A 78 8.33 18.91 3.27
N LEU A 79 7.74 18.12 4.16
CA LEU A 79 7.05 18.59 5.36
C LEU A 79 7.99 19.29 6.34
N VAL A 80 9.24 18.82 6.46
CA VAL A 80 10.27 19.52 7.26
C VAL A 80 10.54 20.92 6.70
N ARG A 81 10.64 21.06 5.38
CA ARG A 81 11.03 22.33 4.73
C ARG A 81 9.87 23.29 4.50
N LYS A 82 8.65 22.76 4.32
CA LYS A 82 7.48 23.48 3.82
C LYS A 82 6.23 23.30 4.69
N GLY A 83 6.38 22.86 5.93
CA GLY A 83 5.27 22.68 6.88
C GLY A 83 4.39 23.93 7.02
N ASP A 84 4.97 25.13 7.12
CA ASP A 84 4.22 26.37 7.22
C ASP A 84 3.42 26.70 5.95
N GLU A 85 3.98 26.39 4.76
CA GLU A 85 3.25 26.53 3.48
C GLU A 85 2.07 25.56 3.41
N VAL A 86 2.23 24.33 3.91
CA VAL A 86 1.17 23.30 3.94
C VAL A 86 0.01 23.75 4.83
N ARG A 87 0.33 24.33 6.00
CA ARG A 87 -0.68 24.77 6.97
C ARG A 87 -1.45 26.00 6.49
N ASN A 88 -0.78 26.93 5.82
CA ASN A 88 -1.34 28.25 5.52
C ASN A 88 -1.80 28.43 4.07
N ASN A 89 -1.25 27.67 3.11
CA ASN A 89 -1.45 27.92 1.68
C ASN A 89 -1.85 26.65 0.90
N LEU A 90 -2.78 26.79 -0.05
CA LEU A 90 -3.18 25.71 -0.96
C LEU A 90 -2.00 25.20 -1.79
N ARG A 91 -1.04 26.07 -2.13
CA ARG A 91 0.17 25.68 -2.88
C ARG A 91 1.02 24.67 -2.12
N GLY A 92 1.07 24.77 -0.78
CA GLY A 92 1.83 23.84 0.06
C GLY A 92 1.26 22.43 0.01
N PHE A 93 -0.06 22.32 -0.06
CA PHE A 93 -0.79 21.05 -0.19
C PHE A 93 -0.77 20.49 -1.63
N LEU A 94 -0.89 21.35 -2.64
CA LEU A 94 -1.01 20.93 -4.04
C LEU A 94 0.30 20.36 -4.62
N LYS A 95 1.46 20.79 -4.13
CA LYS A 95 2.77 20.29 -4.60
C LYS A 95 2.94 18.77 -4.36
N PRO A 96 2.76 18.24 -3.13
CA PRO A 96 2.66 16.80 -2.88
C PRO A 96 1.65 16.07 -3.77
N MET A 97 0.47 16.66 -3.97
CA MET A 97 -0.58 16.05 -4.81
C MET A 97 -0.13 15.95 -6.27
N GLY A 98 0.58 16.96 -6.80
CA GLY A 98 1.16 16.90 -8.14
C GLY A 98 2.20 15.78 -8.30
N VAL A 99 3.02 15.53 -7.28
CA VAL A 99 3.98 14.42 -7.31
C VAL A 99 3.26 13.07 -7.34
N ILE A 100 2.25 12.87 -6.49
CA ILE A 100 1.45 11.65 -6.52
C ILE A 100 0.74 11.50 -7.85
N PHE A 101 0.21 12.57 -8.44
CA PHE A 101 -0.48 12.52 -9.72
C PHE A 101 0.42 11.97 -10.83
N VAL A 102 1.67 12.41 -10.90
CA VAL A 102 2.66 11.87 -11.84
C VAL A 102 2.92 10.38 -11.59
N LEU A 103 3.15 9.98 -10.33
CA LEU A 103 3.35 8.58 -9.98
C LEU A 103 2.11 7.72 -10.28
N ALA A 104 0.91 8.26 -10.05
CA ALA A 104 -0.35 7.59 -10.28
C ALA A 104 -0.56 7.29 -11.77
N ILE A 105 -0.24 8.24 -12.67
CA ILE A 105 -0.29 7.99 -14.11
C ILE A 105 0.63 6.82 -14.50
N LEU A 106 1.86 6.82 -14.00
CA LEU A 106 2.84 5.77 -14.32
C LEU A 106 2.43 4.41 -13.78
N LEU A 107 1.85 4.36 -12.58
CA LEU A 107 1.39 3.12 -11.94
C LEU A 107 0.10 2.59 -12.56
N LEU A 108 -0.84 3.47 -12.93
CA LEU A 108 -2.06 3.07 -13.64
C LEU A 108 -1.77 2.55 -15.05
N ALA A 109 -0.68 3.02 -15.68
CA ALA A 109 -0.18 2.43 -16.92
C ALA A 109 0.40 1.00 -16.72
N GLN A 110 0.73 0.61 -15.48
CA GLN A 110 1.13 -0.75 -15.06
C GLN A 110 -0.02 -1.57 -14.45
N PRO A 111 -1.27 -1.24 -14.82
CA PRO A 111 -2.50 -1.53 -14.10
C PRO A 111 -2.43 -1.66 -12.55
N ASP A 112 -1.58 -0.91 -11.84
CA ASP A 112 -1.37 -1.07 -10.39
C ASP A 112 -2.16 -0.05 -9.58
N LEU A 113 -3.46 -0.28 -9.45
CA LEU A 113 -4.35 0.58 -8.65
C LEU A 113 -4.04 0.51 -7.14
N GLY A 114 -3.65 -0.67 -6.65
CA GLY A 114 -3.40 -0.89 -5.22
C GLY A 114 -2.29 0.01 -4.70
N THR A 115 -1.16 0.08 -5.42
CA THR A 115 -0.06 0.97 -5.05
C THR A 115 -0.49 2.45 -5.09
N VAL A 116 -1.28 2.88 -6.08
CA VAL A 116 -1.76 4.27 -6.16
C VAL A 116 -2.59 4.66 -4.94
N VAL A 117 -3.50 3.77 -4.51
CA VAL A 117 -4.32 4.01 -3.32
C VAL A 117 -3.45 4.13 -2.07
N VAL A 118 -2.47 3.24 -1.90
CA VAL A 118 -1.53 3.30 -0.76
C VAL A 118 -0.76 4.63 -0.76
N LEU A 119 -0.14 5.02 -1.88
CA LEU A 119 0.60 6.28 -1.98
C LEU A 119 -0.28 7.50 -1.66
N PHE A 120 -1.52 7.49 -2.15
CA PHE A 120 -2.47 8.57 -1.96
C PHE A 120 -2.91 8.69 -0.49
N VAL A 121 -3.38 7.58 0.11
CA VAL A 121 -3.85 7.53 1.50
C VAL A 121 -2.72 7.91 2.45
N THR A 122 -1.52 7.32 2.29
CA THR A 122 -0.38 7.62 3.15
C THR A 122 0.05 9.09 3.04
N THR A 123 0.03 9.68 1.84
CA THR A 123 0.40 11.09 1.70
C THR A 123 -0.65 12.03 2.27
N LEU A 124 -1.95 11.74 2.10
CA LEU A 124 -3.01 12.51 2.75
C LEU A 124 -2.88 12.44 4.27
N ALA A 125 -2.66 11.24 4.82
CA ALA A 125 -2.45 11.07 6.25
C ALA A 125 -1.23 11.85 6.76
N MET A 126 -0.11 11.86 6.02
CA MET A 126 1.06 12.68 6.35
C MET A 126 0.78 14.19 6.31
N LEU A 127 0.04 14.67 5.30
CA LEU A 127 -0.34 16.08 5.21
C LEU A 127 -1.29 16.48 6.35
N PHE A 128 -2.16 15.57 6.76
CA PHE A 128 -3.04 15.75 7.91
C PHE A 128 -2.21 15.87 9.20
N LEU A 129 -1.23 14.98 9.40
CA LEU A 129 -0.30 15.05 10.54
C LEU A 129 0.54 16.34 10.54
N ALA A 130 0.84 16.91 9.36
CA ALA A 130 1.53 18.19 9.25
C ALA A 130 0.62 19.41 9.51
N GLY A 131 -0.67 19.22 9.74
CA GLY A 131 -1.63 20.28 10.06
C GLY A 131 -2.27 20.94 8.84
N ALA A 132 -2.37 20.25 7.71
CA ALA A 132 -3.16 20.73 6.57
C ALA A 132 -4.64 20.93 6.96
N LYS A 133 -5.32 21.90 6.32
CA LYS A 133 -6.70 22.30 6.67
C LYS A 133 -7.70 21.22 6.25
N LEU A 134 -8.63 20.84 7.14
CA LEU A 134 -9.63 19.79 6.89
C LEU A 134 -10.44 20.02 5.60
N TRP A 135 -10.73 21.27 5.24
CA TRP A 135 -11.48 21.59 4.02
C TRP A 135 -10.76 21.18 2.74
N GLN A 136 -9.41 21.16 2.72
CA GLN A 136 -8.63 20.69 1.57
C GLN A 136 -8.84 19.19 1.33
N PHE A 137 -8.98 18.41 2.40
CA PHE A 137 -9.27 16.98 2.33
C PHE A 137 -10.69 16.73 1.83
N ILE A 138 -11.67 17.46 2.38
CA ILE A 138 -13.08 17.35 1.95
C ILE A 138 -13.20 17.68 0.46
N ALA A 139 -12.51 18.72 -0.01
CA ALA A 139 -12.53 19.09 -1.43
C ALA A 139 -11.98 17.97 -2.34
N ILE A 140 -10.83 17.37 -1.97
CA ILE A 140 -10.23 16.29 -2.75
C ILE A 140 -11.08 15.01 -2.70
N ILE A 141 -11.53 14.62 -1.51
CA ILE A 141 -12.35 13.41 -1.33
C ILE A 141 -13.69 13.58 -2.07
N GLY A 142 -14.32 14.75 -1.96
CA GLY A 142 -15.55 15.08 -2.66
C GLY A 142 -15.39 15.05 -4.18
N MET A 143 -14.30 15.62 -4.71
CA MET A 143 -13.98 15.57 -6.14
C MET A 143 -13.68 14.14 -6.62
N GLY A 144 -12.97 13.34 -5.82
CA GLY A 144 -12.68 11.95 -6.13
C GLY A 144 -13.94 11.08 -6.15
N LEU A 145 -14.80 11.21 -5.14
CA LEU A 145 -16.07 10.50 -5.06
C LEU A 145 -16.99 10.87 -6.23
N SER A 146 -17.11 12.15 -6.57
CA SER A 146 -17.96 12.56 -7.70
C SER A 146 -17.45 12.00 -9.02
N ALA A 147 -16.13 12.01 -9.27
CA ALA A 147 -15.53 11.40 -10.45
C ALA A 147 -15.77 9.88 -10.51
N VAL A 148 -15.60 9.17 -9.39
CA VAL A 148 -15.84 7.72 -9.32
C VAL A 148 -17.32 7.39 -9.57
N VAL A 149 -18.25 8.11 -8.96
CA VAL A 149 -19.70 7.88 -9.16
C VAL A 149 -20.08 8.10 -10.63
N LEU A 150 -19.59 9.17 -11.26
CA LEU A 150 -19.84 9.42 -12.69
C LEU A 150 -19.29 8.31 -13.58
N LEU A 151 -18.08 7.82 -13.30
CA LEU A 151 -17.45 6.73 -14.05
C LEU A 151 -18.19 5.39 -13.87
N ILE A 152 -18.73 5.12 -12.68
CA ILE A 152 -19.52 3.91 -12.42
C ILE A 152 -20.85 3.95 -13.17
N LEU A 153 -21.54 5.09 -13.16
CA LEU A 153 -22.82 5.27 -13.88
C LEU A 153 -22.66 5.21 -15.40
N ALA A 154 -21.49 5.59 -15.92
CA ALA A 154 -21.22 5.61 -17.36
C ALA A 154 -21.04 4.21 -17.98
N GLU A 155 -20.71 3.18 -17.20
CA GLU A 155 -20.32 1.87 -17.75
C GLU A 155 -21.06 0.69 -17.06
N PRO A 156 -21.97 -0.01 -17.78
CA PRO A 156 -22.77 -1.10 -17.21
C PRO A 156 -21.96 -2.25 -16.59
N TYR A 157 -20.74 -2.48 -17.07
CA TYR A 157 -19.82 -3.49 -16.53
C TYR A 157 -19.37 -3.15 -15.09
N ARG A 158 -19.15 -1.87 -14.78
CA ARG A 158 -18.70 -1.43 -13.45
C ARG A 158 -19.79 -1.56 -12.39
N ILE A 159 -21.04 -1.34 -12.79
CA ILE A 159 -22.21 -1.60 -11.94
C ILE A 159 -22.26 -3.08 -11.55
N ARG A 160 -22.05 -4.00 -12.52
CA ARG A 160 -22.05 -5.44 -12.23
C ARG A 160 -20.98 -5.86 -11.23
N ARG A 161 -19.80 -5.23 -11.26
CA ARG A 161 -18.73 -5.46 -10.27
C ARG A 161 -19.11 -4.98 -8.85
N VAL A 162 -19.79 -3.84 -8.75
CA VAL A 162 -20.25 -3.32 -7.46
C VAL A 162 -21.37 -4.20 -6.90
N THR A 163 -22.32 -4.63 -7.73
CA THR A 163 -23.40 -5.53 -7.29
C THR A 163 -22.88 -6.91 -6.94
N SER A 164 -21.90 -7.46 -7.67
CA SER A 164 -21.27 -8.74 -7.33
C SER A 164 -20.44 -8.68 -6.05
N PHE A 165 -19.89 -7.51 -5.68
CA PHE A 165 -19.24 -7.32 -4.39
C PHE A 165 -20.26 -7.26 -3.24
N TRP A 166 -21.41 -6.63 -3.48
CA TRP A 166 -22.49 -6.54 -2.49
C TRP A 166 -23.20 -7.88 -2.28
N ASN A 167 -23.43 -8.63 -3.35
CA ASN A 167 -24.04 -9.96 -3.30
C ASN A 167 -23.24 -10.99 -4.11
N PRO A 168 -22.11 -11.48 -3.59
CA PRO A 168 -21.26 -12.45 -4.30
C PRO A 168 -21.88 -13.83 -4.43
N TRP A 169 -22.97 -14.09 -3.69
CA TRP A 169 -23.71 -15.35 -3.71
C TRP A 169 -24.69 -15.47 -4.88
N GLU A 170 -24.97 -14.38 -5.61
CA GLU A 170 -25.79 -14.41 -6.82
C GLU A 170 -25.08 -15.06 -8.01
N ASP A 171 -23.75 -14.93 -8.07
CA ASP A 171 -22.91 -15.59 -9.09
C ASP A 171 -21.65 -16.21 -8.44
N PRO A 172 -21.81 -17.31 -7.67
CA PRO A 172 -20.72 -17.93 -6.93
C PRO A 172 -19.67 -18.59 -7.82
N PHE A 173 -19.96 -18.85 -9.10
CA PHE A 173 -19.07 -19.56 -10.02
C PHE A 173 -18.47 -18.65 -11.11
N GLY A 174 -18.97 -17.43 -11.25
CA GLY A 174 -18.44 -16.41 -12.14
C GLY A 174 -17.74 -15.28 -11.39
N SER A 175 -18.35 -14.10 -11.40
CA SER A 175 -17.77 -12.86 -10.89
C SER A 175 -17.56 -12.83 -9.37
N GLY A 176 -18.34 -13.60 -8.61
CA GLY A 176 -18.24 -13.71 -7.14
C GLY A 176 -17.32 -14.82 -6.64
N TYR A 177 -16.78 -15.68 -7.52
CA TYR A 177 -16.09 -16.91 -7.13
C TYR A 177 -14.98 -16.71 -6.10
N GLN A 178 -14.06 -15.78 -6.36
CA GLN A 178 -12.94 -15.51 -5.45
C GLN A 178 -13.41 -15.01 -4.08
N LEU A 179 -14.40 -14.11 -4.04
CA LEU A 179 -14.91 -13.55 -2.80
C LEU A 179 -15.69 -14.62 -2.00
N THR A 180 -16.56 -15.37 -2.67
CA THR A 180 -17.38 -16.42 -2.07
C THR A 180 -16.53 -17.56 -1.51
N GLN A 181 -15.49 -17.99 -2.24
CA GLN A 181 -14.55 -18.99 -1.73
C GLN A 181 -13.73 -18.46 -0.54
N SER A 182 -13.26 -17.21 -0.58
CA SER A 182 -12.56 -16.61 0.56
C SER A 182 -13.43 -16.54 1.83
N LEU A 183 -14.72 -16.23 1.69
CA LEU A 183 -15.68 -16.23 2.79
C LEU A 183 -15.94 -17.65 3.33
N MET A 184 -16.01 -18.65 2.44
CA MET A 184 -16.13 -20.06 2.85
C MET A 184 -14.89 -20.53 3.62
N ALA A 185 -13.68 -20.13 3.23
CA ALA A 185 -12.46 -20.45 3.97
C ALA A 185 -12.51 -19.94 5.43
N PHE A 186 -12.95 -18.69 5.62
CA PHE A 186 -13.20 -18.13 6.96
C PHE A 186 -14.25 -18.91 7.73
N GLY A 187 -15.34 -19.30 7.07
CA GLY A 187 -16.40 -20.10 7.70
C GLY A 187 -15.92 -21.47 8.20
N ARG A 188 -14.96 -22.10 7.51
CA ARG A 188 -14.38 -23.40 7.90
C ARG A 188 -13.38 -23.32 9.04
N GLY A 189 -12.80 -22.15 9.29
CA GLY A 189 -11.81 -21.95 10.33
C GLY A 189 -12.33 -22.11 11.76
N GLU A 190 -13.63 -21.94 11.99
CA GLU A 190 -14.24 -21.96 13.33
C GLU A 190 -13.38 -21.19 14.37
N MET A 191 -13.28 -21.66 15.62
CA MET A 191 -12.50 -20.99 16.67
C MET A 191 -11.00 -21.30 16.62
N TRP A 192 -10.63 -22.55 16.27
CA TRP A 192 -9.27 -23.09 16.42
C TRP A 192 -8.57 -23.45 15.10
N GLY A 193 -9.28 -23.37 13.97
CA GLY A 193 -8.77 -23.73 12.66
C GLY A 193 -8.79 -25.24 12.39
N GLN A 194 -8.50 -25.58 11.15
CA GLN A 194 -8.37 -26.97 10.68
C GLN A 194 -6.96 -27.54 10.88
N GLY A 195 -6.03 -26.74 11.40
CA GLY A 195 -4.62 -27.08 11.59
C GLY A 195 -3.72 -26.58 10.46
N LEU A 196 -2.48 -26.23 10.82
CA LEU A 196 -1.48 -25.70 9.88
C LEU A 196 -1.22 -26.69 8.73
N GLY A 197 -1.31 -26.19 7.50
CA GLY A 197 -1.12 -26.99 6.29
C GLY A 197 -2.31 -27.87 5.88
N ASN A 198 -3.41 -27.88 6.64
CA ASN A 198 -4.63 -28.64 6.31
C ASN A 198 -5.67 -27.80 5.55
N SER A 199 -5.32 -26.61 5.03
CA SER A 199 -6.24 -25.81 4.21
C SER A 199 -6.63 -26.56 2.94
N VAL A 200 -7.93 -26.75 2.77
CA VAL A 200 -8.49 -27.39 1.57
C VAL A 200 -8.54 -26.39 0.42
N GLN A 201 -8.71 -25.09 0.72
CA GLN A 201 -8.75 -24.05 -0.32
C GLN A 201 -7.40 -23.74 -0.96
N LYS A 202 -6.31 -24.17 -0.35
CA LYS A 202 -4.94 -24.11 -0.90
C LYS A 202 -4.72 -25.06 -2.08
N LEU A 203 -5.58 -26.07 -2.27
CA LEU A 203 -5.51 -27.09 -3.32
C LEU A 203 -6.31 -26.68 -4.57
N GLU A 204 -5.99 -25.53 -5.17
CA GLU A 204 -6.56 -25.02 -6.44
C GLU A 204 -8.02 -24.50 -6.42
N TYR A 205 -8.72 -24.52 -5.28
CA TYR A 205 -10.08 -23.95 -5.17
C TYR A 205 -10.11 -22.42 -5.05
N LEU A 206 -8.98 -21.81 -4.72
CA LEU A 206 -8.83 -20.36 -4.67
C LEU A 206 -7.69 -19.91 -5.61
N PRO A 207 -7.99 -19.22 -6.72
CA PRO A 207 -6.96 -18.57 -7.52
C PRO A 207 -6.22 -17.56 -6.65
N GLU A 208 -4.89 -17.49 -6.74
CA GLU A 208 -4.06 -16.52 -5.99
C GLU A 208 -4.14 -16.66 -4.45
N ALA A 209 -4.37 -17.88 -3.95
CA ALA A 209 -4.43 -18.18 -2.50
C ALA A 209 -3.16 -17.77 -1.73
N HIS A 210 -2.01 -17.75 -2.41
CA HIS A 210 -0.70 -17.44 -1.83
C HIS A 210 -0.35 -15.95 -1.80
N THR A 211 -1.14 -15.10 -2.45
CA THR A 211 -0.88 -13.66 -2.61
C THR A 211 -2.01 -12.86 -1.98
N ASP A 212 -3.12 -12.69 -2.69
CA ASP A 212 -4.19 -11.76 -2.30
C ASP A 212 -5.13 -12.33 -1.23
N PHE A 213 -5.15 -13.66 -1.06
CA PHE A 213 -6.06 -14.36 -0.15
C PHE A 213 -5.36 -15.16 0.96
N ILE A 214 -4.08 -14.87 1.24
CA ILE A 214 -3.33 -15.55 2.30
C ILE A 214 -4.01 -15.43 3.67
N PHE A 215 -4.72 -14.32 3.90
CA PHE A 215 -5.46 -14.08 5.13
C PHE A 215 -6.67 -15.02 5.29
N ALA A 216 -7.31 -15.43 4.19
CA ALA A 216 -8.38 -16.41 4.20
C ALA A 216 -7.86 -17.82 4.55
N ILE A 217 -6.66 -18.17 4.08
CA ILE A 217 -5.98 -19.41 4.47
C ILE A 217 -5.61 -19.39 5.96
N ILE A 218 -5.07 -18.27 6.45
CA ILE A 218 -4.79 -18.10 7.88
C ILE A 218 -6.08 -18.28 8.70
N GLY A 219 -7.20 -17.76 8.22
CA GLY A 219 -8.53 -18.00 8.79
C GLY A 219 -8.92 -19.47 8.83
N GLU A 220 -8.73 -20.20 7.74
CA GLU A 220 -9.04 -21.64 7.66
C GLU A 220 -8.13 -22.50 8.56
N GLU A 221 -6.82 -22.25 8.55
CA GLU A 221 -5.82 -23.09 9.23
C GLU A 221 -5.74 -22.80 10.74
N LEU A 222 -5.83 -21.53 11.15
CA LEU A 222 -5.64 -21.09 12.54
C LEU A 222 -6.93 -20.60 13.22
N GLY A 223 -8.04 -20.53 12.47
CA GLY A 223 -9.35 -20.14 12.99
C GLY A 223 -9.41 -18.69 13.45
N TYR A 224 -10.49 -18.36 14.16
CA TYR A 224 -10.72 -17.03 14.72
C TYR A 224 -9.54 -16.51 15.56
N ILE A 225 -8.93 -17.36 16.39
CA ILE A 225 -7.81 -16.95 17.26
C ILE A 225 -6.59 -16.53 16.43
N GLY A 226 -6.25 -17.28 15.38
CA GLY A 226 -5.15 -16.94 14.48
C GLY A 226 -5.37 -15.61 13.76
N VAL A 227 -6.60 -15.37 13.30
CA VAL A 227 -7.00 -14.13 12.63
C VAL A 227 -6.86 -12.93 13.58
N VAL A 228 -7.40 -13.03 14.80
CA VAL A 228 -7.30 -11.96 15.80
C VAL A 228 -5.84 -11.69 16.17
N LEU A 229 -5.03 -12.73 16.36
CA LEU A 229 -3.62 -12.60 16.68
C LEU A 229 -2.83 -11.93 15.54
N ALA A 230 -3.09 -12.30 14.29
CA ALA A 230 -2.49 -11.67 13.12
C ALA A 230 -2.87 -10.17 13.03
N LEU A 231 -4.14 -9.82 13.22
CA LEU A 231 -4.60 -8.43 13.24
C LEU A 231 -3.95 -7.63 14.38
N LEU A 232 -3.84 -8.22 15.57
CA LEU A 232 -3.17 -7.58 16.71
C LEU A 232 -1.67 -7.35 16.44
N MET A 233 -1.00 -8.27 15.76
CA MET A 233 0.40 -8.09 15.37
C MET A 233 0.59 -6.92 14.39
N VAL A 234 -0.24 -6.86 13.34
CA VAL A 234 -0.19 -5.75 12.36
C VAL A 234 -0.51 -4.42 13.07
N PHE A 235 -1.55 -4.39 13.88
CA PHE A 235 -1.91 -3.22 14.68
C PHE A 235 -0.78 -2.79 15.62
N PHE A 236 -0.13 -3.74 16.30
CA PHE A 236 0.99 -3.45 17.19
C PHE A 236 2.16 -2.82 16.45
N VAL A 237 2.51 -3.32 15.25
CA VAL A 237 3.58 -2.74 14.42
C VAL A 237 3.23 -1.32 14.00
N ALA A 238 2.02 -1.10 13.48
CA ALA A 238 1.55 0.24 13.07
C ALA A 238 1.52 1.22 14.25
N PHE A 239 1.00 0.79 15.41
CA PHE A 239 0.95 1.59 16.63
C PHE A 239 2.35 1.94 17.15
N ARG A 240 3.29 1.00 17.14
CA ARG A 240 4.68 1.25 17.55
C ARG A 240 5.37 2.23 16.61
N ALA A 241 5.18 2.10 15.30
CA ALA A 241 5.72 3.06 14.31
C ALA A 241 5.18 4.48 14.54
N MET A 242 3.88 4.63 14.78
CA MET A 242 3.25 5.91 15.14
C MET A 242 3.80 6.49 16.44
N SER A 243 3.94 5.66 17.48
CA SER A 243 4.47 6.08 18.78
C SER A 243 5.91 6.58 18.67
N ILE A 244 6.75 5.89 17.89
CA ILE A 244 8.12 6.32 17.60
C ILE A 244 8.11 7.64 16.82
N GLY A 245 7.26 7.76 15.81
CA GLY A 245 7.12 8.98 15.01
C GLY A 245 6.74 10.19 15.86
N ARG A 246 5.75 10.03 16.75
CA ARG A 246 5.36 11.08 17.72
C ARG A 246 6.52 11.51 18.62
N LYS A 247 7.23 10.56 19.23
CA LYS A 247 8.38 10.86 20.10
C LYS A 247 9.48 11.59 19.35
N ALA A 248 9.75 11.20 18.10
CA ALA A 248 10.73 11.87 17.24
C ALA A 248 10.31 13.31 16.89
N LEU A 249 9.02 13.57 16.67
CA LEU A 249 8.50 14.94 16.47
C LEU A 249 8.65 15.79 17.74
N GLU A 250 8.46 15.21 18.93
CA GLU A 250 8.58 15.91 20.22
C GLU A 250 10.03 16.35 20.51
N ILE A 251 11.04 15.62 20.04
CA ILE A 251 12.48 15.97 20.15
C ILE A 251 13.02 16.75 18.94
N ASP A 252 12.14 17.33 18.12
CA ASP A 252 12.44 18.11 16.91
C ASP A 252 13.17 17.34 15.79
N HIS A 253 13.20 16.00 15.85
CA HIS A 253 13.67 15.14 14.76
C HIS A 253 12.58 14.96 13.70
N ARG A 254 12.22 16.06 13.03
CA ARG A 254 11.01 16.14 12.20
C ARG A 254 10.96 15.15 11.04
N PHE A 255 12.08 14.97 10.32
CA PHE A 255 12.15 14.04 9.19
C PHE A 255 11.87 12.60 9.63
N SER A 256 12.60 12.14 10.65
CA SER A 256 12.45 10.79 11.21
C SER A 256 11.05 10.57 11.77
N GLY A 257 10.47 11.61 12.40
CA GLY A 257 9.11 11.58 12.91
C GLY A 257 8.07 11.36 11.81
N PHE A 258 8.09 12.18 10.75
CA PHE A 258 7.18 12.02 9.62
C PHE A 258 7.38 10.71 8.87
N LEU A 259 8.64 10.28 8.67
CA LEU A 259 8.93 9.02 7.99
C LEU A 259 8.44 7.80 8.79
N ALA A 260 8.62 7.79 10.11
CA ALA A 260 8.11 6.72 10.97
C ALA A 260 6.57 6.65 10.95
N CYS A 261 5.89 7.81 10.96
CA CYS A 261 4.45 7.86 10.76
C CYS A 261 4.05 7.34 9.36
N ALA A 262 4.75 7.75 8.30
CA ALA A 262 4.47 7.27 6.96
C ALA A 262 4.55 5.74 6.86
N ILE A 263 5.59 5.15 7.44
CA ILE A 263 5.77 3.70 7.51
C ILE A 263 4.64 3.06 8.32
N GLY A 264 4.26 3.64 9.46
CA GLY A 264 3.16 3.12 10.27
C GLY A 264 1.81 3.10 9.54
N ILE A 265 1.50 4.14 8.75
CA ILE A 265 0.29 4.19 7.90
C ILE A 265 0.41 3.21 6.72
N TRP A 266 1.60 3.03 6.16
CA TRP A 266 1.79 2.09 5.06
C TRP A 266 1.55 0.63 5.50
N PHE A 267 1.88 0.29 6.74
CA PHE A 267 1.65 -1.05 7.29
C PHE A 267 0.21 -1.32 7.74
N SER A 268 -0.61 -0.27 7.93
CA SER A 268 -2.01 -0.38 8.37
C SER A 268 -2.98 -0.53 7.22
#